data_AF-A0A8S0PEK7-F1
#
_entry.id   AF-A0A8S0PEK7-F1
#
_cell.length_a   1.000
_cell.length_b   1.000
_cell.length_c   1.000
_cell.angle_alpha   90.00
_cell.angle_beta   90.00
_cell.angle_gamma   90.00
#
_symmetry.space_group_name_H-M   'P 1'
#
loop_
_entity.id
_entity.type
_entity.pdbx_description
1 polymer ?
#
loop_
_entity_poly.entity_id
_entity_poly.type
_entity_poly.pdbx_seq_one_letter_code
_entity_poly.pdbx_strand_id
1 'polypeptide(L)'
;MEGSSNPGGNESVEELQTSTFTWRIENFSTLNVKKKYSETFVVGGYQWRILVFPKGNGCDYFAAYLDVPDSAGLEYGWSRYAQFGISVISQIHTRYTIRKDLQLDVKGCRDVYAALDKYVEKECLKGDNKYHAGSYGLQDAKKGLLFIDLPPILPIHLKRFEYDFIRDTMVKLNDYFEFPLELDLDIEGGKYLLPEAGRGDKNLYTLHSVLVHSGGVHGGHYSAFIRPNLSHQWYKFDDERVTKVDAKEALEEQYGSKELLQTNSGLNDYQKCSNAYMLESLQSDDGQKEQNKKDEEYLTVKVRLFILPFNEEHVCIANHKLAFFTEELYDKHSQVAIDEDITQHRGLDLVDHDKVKSFHIQRQEPFQLLKEKVASEFGVPVKCQRFWLWTKHQNHTLRLNGPLTHVEDAQTVTFCLLLSTSTADRLYCFTLIGQLKEASNNTFDGVLKLFLEVELGSDLHPIPPPNKTEDDILLFFKLYDPEIEELRIVGRLFVKSTSKPTDIFAKLNAMVGYAPDEEIELYEEMKFGANVACERIEPNSTFQSTKVIVKNLYPN
;
A
#
# COMPACT_ATOMS: atom_id res chain seq x y z
N MET A 1 20.60 -1.09 -72.33
CA MET A 1 19.46 -1.86 -71.81
C MET A 1 19.48 -1.65 -70.31
N GLU A 2 18.76 -0.61 -69.88
CA GLU A 2 17.53 -0.76 -69.06
C GLU A 2 17.92 -1.22 -67.64
N GLY A 3 17.84 -0.43 -66.57
CA GLY A 3 16.86 0.59 -66.23
C GLY A 3 15.87 0.00 -65.24
N SER A 4 16.03 0.29 -63.95
CA SER A 4 14.90 0.35 -63.00
C SER A 4 15.29 1.13 -61.73
N SER A 5 14.88 2.39 -61.72
CA SER A 5 14.62 3.21 -60.54
C SER A 5 13.58 2.57 -59.62
N ASN A 6 13.76 2.66 -58.28
CA ASN A 6 12.70 2.88 -57.29
C ASN A 6 13.26 2.95 -55.85
N PRO A 7 12.56 3.58 -54.89
CA PRO A 7 12.49 5.03 -54.73
C PRO A 7 13.00 5.44 -53.35
N GLY A 8 13.28 6.74 -53.17
CA GLY A 8 13.46 7.30 -51.85
C GLY A 8 12.21 7.11 -51.00
N GLY A 9 12.30 6.23 -49.99
CA GLY A 9 11.43 6.24 -48.84
C GLY A 9 12.16 6.95 -47.71
N ASN A 10 11.92 8.25 -47.56
CA ASN A 10 12.10 8.92 -46.27
C ASN A 10 11.05 8.32 -45.33
N GLU A 11 11.37 7.23 -44.64
CA GLU A 11 10.63 6.86 -43.44
C GLU A 11 11.28 7.61 -42.28
N SER A 12 10.63 8.71 -41.93
CA SER A 12 10.91 9.51 -40.75
C SER A 12 11.03 8.60 -39.54
N VAL A 13 12.19 8.65 -38.87
CA VAL A 13 12.35 8.22 -37.48
C VAL A 13 11.18 8.81 -36.70
N GLU A 14 10.35 7.98 -36.05
CA GLU A 14 9.31 8.47 -35.13
C GLU A 14 10.02 9.16 -33.96
N GLU A 15 10.26 10.45 -34.12
CA GLU A 15 10.76 11.36 -33.09
C GLU A 15 9.81 11.31 -31.88
N LEU A 16 10.37 11.36 -30.67
CA LEU A 16 9.61 11.55 -29.43
C LEU A 16 8.71 12.78 -29.58
N GLN A 17 7.41 12.55 -29.80
CA GLN A 17 6.47 13.64 -29.98
C GLN A 17 6.05 14.18 -28.61
N THR A 18 6.44 15.42 -28.35
CA THR A 18 6.03 16.19 -27.19
C THR A 18 5.04 17.28 -27.58
N SER A 19 4.02 17.48 -26.77
CA SER A 19 3.09 18.58 -26.95
C SER A 19 2.59 19.08 -25.59
N THR A 20 2.20 20.35 -25.57
CA THR A 20 1.59 20.99 -24.40
C THR A 20 0.21 21.52 -24.81
N PHE A 21 -0.82 21.05 -24.12
CA PHE A 21 -2.20 21.49 -24.29
C PHE A 21 -2.67 22.23 -23.04
N THR A 22 -3.35 23.37 -23.22
CA THR A 22 -3.86 24.19 -22.12
C THR A 22 -5.36 24.37 -22.28
N TRP A 23 -6.11 24.04 -21.23
CA TRP A 23 -7.56 24.17 -21.19
C TRP A 23 -7.98 25.15 -20.10
N ARG A 24 -8.66 26.22 -20.49
CA ARG A 24 -9.30 27.17 -19.57
C ARG A 24 -10.74 26.76 -19.32
N ILE A 25 -11.10 26.61 -18.06
CA ILE A 25 -12.46 26.29 -17.61
C ILE A 25 -13.05 27.54 -16.96
N GLU A 26 -13.94 28.20 -17.69
CA GLU A 26 -14.65 29.38 -17.20
C GLU A 26 -15.68 29.02 -16.12
N ASN A 27 -15.87 29.94 -15.17
CA ASN A 27 -16.86 29.87 -14.09
C ASN A 27 -16.76 28.57 -13.27
N PHE A 28 -15.54 28.13 -12.97
CA PHE A 28 -15.28 26.81 -12.40
C PHE A 28 -16.03 26.53 -11.09
N SER A 29 -16.09 27.50 -10.17
CA SER A 29 -16.81 27.40 -8.89
C SER A 29 -18.30 27.12 -9.02
N THR A 30 -18.90 27.56 -10.13
CA THR A 30 -20.34 27.40 -10.40
C THR A 30 -20.67 26.12 -11.16
N LEU A 31 -19.67 25.33 -11.56
CA LEU A 31 -19.89 24.08 -12.31
C LEU A 31 -20.56 23.03 -11.42
N ASN A 32 -21.81 22.71 -11.75
CA ASN A 32 -22.58 21.66 -11.09
C ASN A 32 -22.73 20.40 -11.95
N VAL A 33 -21.68 20.05 -12.70
CA VAL A 33 -21.65 18.86 -13.56
C VAL A 33 -20.78 17.77 -12.93
N LYS A 34 -21.18 16.50 -13.10
CA LYS A 34 -20.41 15.35 -12.59
C LYS A 34 -19.02 15.27 -13.21
N LYS A 35 -18.94 15.45 -14.53
CA LYS A 35 -17.69 15.45 -15.29
C LYS A 35 -17.75 16.42 -16.46
N LYS A 36 -16.59 16.87 -16.92
CA LYS A 36 -16.44 17.76 -18.08
C LYS A 36 -15.23 17.34 -18.91
N TYR A 37 -15.32 17.48 -20.23
CA TYR A 37 -14.27 17.14 -21.17
C TYR A 37 -13.71 18.42 -21.81
N SER A 38 -12.40 18.45 -22.08
CA SER A 38 -11.80 19.45 -22.96
C SER A 38 -12.11 19.13 -24.42
N GLU A 39 -11.71 20.05 -25.31
CA GLU A 39 -11.52 19.74 -26.72
C GLU A 39 -10.47 18.65 -26.89
N THR A 40 -10.60 17.89 -27.99
CA THR A 40 -9.64 16.86 -28.38
C THR A 40 -8.40 17.50 -28.99
N PHE A 41 -7.22 16.99 -28.63
CA PHE A 41 -5.93 17.38 -29.20
C PHE A 41 -5.14 16.16 -29.67
N VAL A 42 -4.21 16.35 -30.62
CA VAL A 42 -3.46 15.24 -31.24
C VAL A 42 -1.99 15.30 -30.84
N VAL A 43 -1.44 14.18 -30.36
CA VAL A 43 -0.02 14.00 -30.05
C VAL A 43 0.38 12.56 -30.42
N GLY A 44 1.49 12.39 -31.14
CA GLY A 44 1.93 11.06 -31.61
C GLY A 44 0.97 10.44 -32.64
N GLY A 45 0.16 11.23 -33.34
CA GLY A 45 -0.90 10.73 -34.23
C GLY A 45 -2.15 10.20 -33.51
N TYR A 46 -2.19 10.25 -32.17
CA TYR A 46 -3.34 9.80 -31.37
C TYR A 46 -4.13 10.98 -30.82
N GLN A 47 -5.44 10.80 -30.71
CA GLN A 47 -6.34 11.78 -30.12
C GLN A 47 -6.37 11.62 -28.59
N TRP A 48 -6.36 12.76 -27.89
CA TRP A 48 -6.37 12.86 -26.45
C TRP A 48 -7.32 13.97 -26.01
N ARG A 49 -7.83 13.89 -24.78
CA ARG A 49 -8.58 14.98 -24.15
C ARG A 49 -8.34 14.99 -22.64
N ILE A 50 -8.65 16.10 -21.99
CA ILE A 50 -8.65 16.21 -20.54
C ILE A 50 -10.06 15.89 -20.04
N LEU A 51 -10.16 15.00 -19.07
CA LEU A 51 -11.39 14.70 -18.33
C LEU A 51 -11.24 15.25 -16.91
N VAL A 52 -12.17 16.11 -16.48
CA VAL A 52 -12.20 16.61 -15.11
C VAL A 52 -13.51 16.27 -14.41
N PHE A 53 -13.42 16.09 -13.09
CA PHE A 53 -14.54 15.98 -12.18
C PHE A 53 -14.45 17.16 -11.20
N PRO A 54 -15.23 18.25 -11.43
CA PRO A 54 -15.13 19.47 -10.63
C PRO A 54 -15.31 19.26 -9.13
N LYS A 55 -16.19 18.32 -8.75
CA LYS A 55 -16.51 17.94 -7.38
C LYS A 55 -15.95 16.56 -6.97
N GLY A 56 -14.99 16.05 -7.73
CA GLY A 56 -14.35 14.76 -7.50
C GLY A 56 -15.07 13.55 -8.07
N ASN A 57 -14.33 12.43 -8.09
CA ASN A 57 -14.74 11.16 -8.69
C ASN A 57 -14.64 10.06 -7.63
N GLY A 58 -15.63 9.98 -6.73
CA GLY A 58 -15.53 9.15 -5.51
C GLY A 58 -14.64 9.77 -4.42
N CYS A 59 -14.37 11.07 -4.52
CA CYS A 59 -13.58 11.85 -3.57
C CYS A 59 -14.14 13.27 -3.45
N ASP A 60 -13.72 14.01 -2.42
CA ASP A 60 -14.20 15.38 -2.13
C ASP A 60 -13.32 16.49 -2.71
N TYR A 61 -12.41 16.15 -3.64
CA TYR A 61 -11.45 17.07 -4.26
C TYR A 61 -11.53 17.05 -5.79
N PHE A 62 -11.11 18.14 -6.43
CA PHE A 62 -10.99 18.22 -7.88
C PHE A 62 -10.12 17.09 -8.44
N ALA A 63 -10.62 16.39 -9.46
CA ALA A 63 -9.87 15.34 -10.14
C ALA A 63 -9.74 15.64 -11.63
N ALA A 64 -8.55 15.41 -12.18
CA ALA A 64 -8.23 15.61 -13.59
C ALA A 64 -7.46 14.40 -14.14
N TYR A 65 -7.82 13.98 -15.34
CA TYR A 65 -7.30 12.80 -16.02
C TYR A 65 -6.96 13.15 -17.47
N LEU A 66 -5.94 12.49 -18.01
CA LEU A 66 -5.77 12.36 -19.45
C LEU A 66 -6.67 11.22 -19.92
N ASP A 67 -7.50 11.47 -20.93
CA ASP A 67 -8.50 10.54 -21.44
C ASP A 67 -8.36 10.37 -22.95
N VAL A 68 -8.79 9.22 -23.46
CA VAL A 68 -8.82 8.92 -24.90
C VAL A 68 -10.26 9.08 -25.38
N PRO A 69 -10.54 9.97 -26.35
CA PRO A 69 -11.87 10.10 -26.92
C PRO A 69 -12.30 8.79 -27.59
N ASP A 70 -13.61 8.53 -27.57
CA ASP A 70 -14.25 7.40 -28.25
C ASP A 70 -13.67 6.02 -27.91
N SER A 71 -13.23 5.84 -26.66
CA SER A 71 -12.66 4.58 -26.16
C SER A 71 -13.56 3.35 -26.37
N ALA A 72 -14.88 3.53 -26.43
CA ALA A 72 -15.84 2.46 -26.73
C ALA A 72 -15.76 1.91 -28.17
N GLY A 73 -15.18 2.68 -29.10
CA GLY A 73 -14.94 2.26 -30.48
C GLY A 73 -13.56 1.65 -30.71
N LEU A 74 -12.70 1.58 -29.68
CA LEU A 74 -11.38 0.99 -29.78
C LEU A 74 -11.46 -0.53 -29.64
N GLU A 75 -10.54 -1.23 -30.30
CA GLU A 75 -10.45 -2.68 -30.21
C GLU A 75 -10.14 -3.12 -28.77
N TYR A 76 -10.68 -4.29 -28.39
CA TYR A 76 -10.42 -4.88 -27.09
C TYR A 76 -8.91 -5.12 -26.91
N GLY A 77 -8.35 -4.59 -25.80
CA GLY A 77 -6.92 -4.67 -25.51
C GLY A 77 -6.08 -3.50 -26.05
N TRP A 78 -6.70 -2.47 -26.64
CA TRP A 78 -5.98 -1.27 -27.06
C TRP A 78 -5.27 -0.58 -25.87
N SER A 79 -3.98 -0.29 -26.04
CA SER A 79 -3.18 0.45 -25.05
C SER A 79 -2.12 1.32 -25.74
N ARG A 80 -1.74 2.44 -25.10
CA ARG A 80 -0.67 3.34 -25.56
C ARG A 80 0.12 3.91 -24.40
N TYR A 81 1.44 4.07 -24.61
CA TYR A 81 2.34 4.65 -23.64
C TYR A 81 2.42 6.16 -23.77
N ALA A 82 2.02 6.83 -22.70
CA ALA A 82 2.04 8.27 -22.58
C ALA A 82 2.71 8.64 -21.25
N GLN A 83 3.79 9.42 -21.30
CA GLN A 83 4.29 10.13 -20.13
C GLN A 83 3.68 11.53 -20.14
N PHE A 84 2.97 11.90 -19.09
CA PHE A 84 2.34 13.21 -19.02
C PHE A 84 2.49 13.85 -17.65
N GLY A 85 2.44 15.18 -17.65
CA GLY A 85 2.30 16.00 -16.46
C GLY A 85 1.02 16.83 -16.58
N ILE A 86 0.16 16.78 -15.56
CA ILE A 86 -0.98 17.67 -15.42
C ILE A 86 -0.58 18.78 -14.44
N SER A 87 -0.91 20.02 -14.77
CA SER A 87 -0.75 21.17 -13.91
C SER A 87 -2.07 21.92 -13.79
N VAL A 88 -2.52 22.16 -12.57
CA VAL A 88 -3.68 23.01 -12.29
C VAL A 88 -3.16 24.38 -11.95
N ILE A 89 -3.30 25.32 -12.88
CA ILE A 89 -2.76 26.67 -12.77
C ILE A 89 -3.78 27.56 -12.06
N SER A 90 -3.39 28.03 -10.89
CA SER A 90 -4.09 29.13 -10.21
C SER A 90 -3.68 30.43 -10.89
N GLN A 91 -4.67 31.09 -11.50
CA GLN A 91 -4.47 32.28 -12.32
C GLN A 91 -4.52 33.58 -11.49
N ILE A 92 -5.06 33.49 -10.27
CA ILE A 92 -5.17 34.59 -9.32
C ILE A 92 -3.91 34.66 -8.45
N HIS A 93 -3.43 33.50 -7.99
CA HIS A 93 -2.20 33.40 -7.20
C HIS A 93 -1.35 32.27 -7.77
N THR A 94 -0.27 32.59 -8.48
CA THR A 94 0.52 31.55 -9.14
C THR A 94 1.08 30.53 -8.14
N ARG A 95 1.23 30.93 -6.87
CA ARG A 95 1.63 30.05 -5.77
C ARG A 95 0.72 28.86 -5.47
N TYR A 96 -0.56 28.91 -5.86
CA TYR A 96 -1.48 27.79 -5.72
C TYR A 96 -1.54 26.92 -6.99
N THR A 97 -0.61 27.13 -7.93
CA THR A 97 -0.50 26.27 -9.12
C THR A 97 0.07 24.91 -8.73
N ILE A 98 -0.75 23.87 -8.84
CA ILE A 98 -0.37 22.49 -8.55
C ILE A 98 0.33 21.91 -9.79
N ARG A 99 1.60 21.53 -9.69
CA ARG A 99 2.36 20.79 -10.72
C ARG A 99 2.84 19.45 -10.16
N LYS A 100 3.18 18.50 -11.04
CA LYS A 100 3.88 17.27 -10.65
C LYS A 100 5.23 17.64 -10.00
N ASP A 101 5.48 17.09 -8.83
CA ASP A 101 6.64 17.30 -7.97
C ASP A 101 7.94 16.76 -8.60
N LEU A 102 9.06 17.43 -8.30
CA LEU A 102 10.40 16.91 -8.61
C LEU A 102 10.76 15.86 -7.57
N GLN A 103 10.92 14.61 -7.98
CA GLN A 103 11.22 13.51 -7.06
C GLN A 103 12.71 13.16 -7.08
N LEU A 104 13.41 13.47 -5.98
CA LEU A 104 14.84 13.26 -5.84
C LEU A 104 15.14 12.02 -4.99
N ASP A 105 16.09 11.22 -5.46
CA ASP A 105 16.58 10.06 -4.72
C ASP A 105 17.38 10.53 -3.50
N VAL A 106 17.10 9.94 -2.34
CA VAL A 106 17.87 10.18 -1.11
C VAL A 106 18.98 9.12 -0.95
N LYS A 107 18.69 7.87 -1.26
CA LYS A 107 19.64 6.77 -1.11
C LYS A 107 20.89 6.98 -1.96
N GLY A 108 22.04 7.00 -1.30
CA GLY A 108 23.34 7.21 -1.94
C GLY A 108 23.62 8.66 -2.35
N CYS A 109 22.73 9.60 -2.04
CA CYS A 109 22.90 11.02 -2.33
C CYS A 109 23.08 11.79 -1.02
N ARG A 110 24.17 12.55 -0.90
CA ARG A 110 24.47 13.31 0.32
C ARG A 110 23.70 14.63 0.42
N ASP A 111 23.30 15.18 -0.72
CA ASP A 111 22.69 16.50 -0.85
C ASP A 111 21.81 16.60 -2.11
N VAL A 112 21.03 17.69 -2.21
CA VAL A 112 20.15 17.99 -3.36
C VAL A 112 20.91 18.01 -4.69
N TYR A 113 22.14 18.51 -4.73
CA TYR A 113 22.92 18.59 -5.97
C TYR A 113 23.38 17.21 -6.44
N ALA A 114 23.83 16.35 -5.53
CA ALA A 114 24.18 14.96 -5.83
C ALA A 114 22.96 14.17 -6.32
N ALA A 115 21.77 14.46 -5.78
CA ALA A 115 20.53 13.85 -6.27
C ALA A 115 20.11 14.39 -7.64
N LEU A 116 20.31 15.68 -7.92
CA LEU A 116 20.08 16.27 -9.24
C LEU A 116 21.07 15.73 -10.29
N ASP A 117 22.35 15.58 -9.93
CA ASP A 117 23.37 14.97 -10.78
C ASP A 117 22.98 13.54 -11.17
N LYS A 118 22.55 12.74 -10.20
CA LYS A 118 22.01 11.39 -10.44
C LYS A 118 20.72 11.42 -11.28
N TYR A 119 19.85 12.41 -11.07
CA TYR A 119 18.60 12.55 -11.81
C TYR A 119 18.82 12.81 -13.31
N VAL A 120 19.86 13.56 -13.68
CA VAL A 120 20.22 13.85 -15.08
C VAL A 120 21.29 12.89 -15.65
N GLU A 121 21.76 11.94 -14.85
CA GLU A 121 22.79 10.99 -15.24
C GLU A 121 22.35 10.18 -16.48
N LYS A 122 23.29 9.99 -17.42
CA LYS A 122 23.02 9.26 -18.66
C LYS A 122 23.20 7.76 -18.42
N GLU A 123 22.11 7.02 -18.50
CA GLU A 123 22.10 5.56 -18.49
C GLU A 123 22.60 5.02 -19.85
N CYS A 124 23.43 3.98 -19.81
CA CYS A 124 23.90 3.27 -21.00
C CYS A 124 23.08 1.99 -21.21
N LEU A 125 22.27 1.98 -22.26
CA LEU A 125 21.46 0.84 -22.69
C LEU A 125 22.31 -0.10 -23.53
N LYS A 126 22.75 -1.23 -22.94
CA LYS A 126 23.66 -2.22 -23.56
C LYS A 126 23.30 -3.64 -23.14
N GLY A 127 23.87 -4.63 -23.84
CA GLY A 127 23.68 -6.04 -23.51
C GLY A 127 22.23 -6.48 -23.73
N ASP A 128 21.61 -7.02 -22.69
CA ASP A 128 20.20 -7.43 -22.71
C ASP A 128 19.24 -6.22 -22.67
N ASN A 129 19.71 -5.06 -22.20
CA ASN A 129 18.91 -3.82 -22.08
C ASN A 129 19.15 -2.88 -23.28
N LYS A 130 19.31 -3.41 -24.50
CA LYS A 130 19.55 -2.59 -25.70
C LYS A 130 18.27 -1.86 -26.13
N TYR A 131 18.46 -0.66 -26.68
CA TYR A 131 17.35 0.15 -27.19
C TYR A 131 16.87 -0.40 -28.54
N HIS A 132 15.57 -0.67 -28.66
CA HIS A 132 14.97 -1.07 -29.92
C HIS A 132 14.75 0.14 -30.83
N ALA A 133 15.68 0.37 -31.77
CA ALA A 133 15.69 1.50 -32.69
C ALA A 133 14.87 1.25 -33.97
N GLY A 134 13.68 0.65 -33.84
CA GLY A 134 12.77 0.37 -34.95
C GLY A 134 13.41 -0.50 -36.03
N SER A 135 13.52 0.00 -37.26
CA SER A 135 14.12 -0.70 -38.41
C SER A 135 15.59 -1.06 -38.23
N TYR A 136 16.28 -0.41 -37.29
CA TYR A 136 17.69 -0.69 -36.97
C TYR A 136 17.86 -1.76 -35.89
N GLY A 137 16.77 -2.32 -35.35
CA GLY A 137 16.80 -3.37 -34.33
C GLY A 137 17.39 -2.91 -32.99
N LEU A 138 17.90 -3.86 -32.21
CA LEU A 138 18.48 -3.61 -30.87
C LEU A 138 19.87 -2.96 -30.98
N GLN A 139 19.97 -1.73 -30.48
CA GLN A 139 21.18 -0.91 -30.54
C GLN A 139 21.64 -0.49 -29.14
N ASP A 140 22.95 -0.30 -29.01
CA ASP A 140 23.51 0.36 -27.84
C ASP A 140 23.09 1.84 -27.87
N ALA A 141 22.54 2.35 -26.77
CA ALA A 141 22.06 3.73 -26.69
C ALA A 141 22.41 4.39 -25.35
N LYS A 142 22.25 5.72 -25.30
CA LYS A 142 22.33 6.50 -24.06
C LYS A 142 21.00 7.19 -23.82
N LYS A 143 20.44 7.01 -22.62
CA LYS A 143 19.20 7.63 -22.17
C LYS A 143 19.52 8.62 -21.05
N GLY A 144 18.93 9.80 -21.08
CA GLY A 144 19.13 10.81 -20.05
C GLY A 144 17.98 11.81 -20.01
N LEU A 145 17.97 12.65 -18.99
CA LEU A 145 16.92 13.64 -18.75
C LEU A 145 17.57 15.02 -18.55
N LEU A 146 16.91 16.06 -19.06
CA LEU A 146 17.25 17.46 -18.82
C LEU A 146 15.96 18.26 -18.62
N PHE A 147 16.04 19.34 -17.85
CA PHE A 147 14.93 20.27 -17.65
C PHE A 147 14.81 21.23 -18.82
N ILE A 148 13.57 21.52 -19.20
CA ILE A 148 13.26 22.53 -20.21
C ILE A 148 12.95 23.85 -19.51
N ASP A 149 11.96 23.83 -18.60
CA ASP A 149 11.52 25.00 -17.85
C ASP A 149 11.43 24.65 -16.38
N LEU A 150 11.72 25.62 -15.52
CA LEU A 150 11.54 25.51 -14.08
C LEU A 150 10.35 26.37 -13.60
N PRO A 151 9.53 25.87 -12.67
CA PRO A 151 8.37 26.60 -12.14
C PRO A 151 8.77 27.67 -11.11
N PRO A 152 8.04 28.80 -10.98
CA PRO A 152 8.29 29.79 -9.92
C PRO A 152 8.24 29.21 -8.50
N ILE A 153 7.43 28.16 -8.30
CA ILE A 153 7.44 27.33 -7.09
C ILE A 153 7.93 25.95 -7.46
N LEU A 154 9.01 25.52 -6.83
CA LEU A 154 9.61 24.22 -7.04
C LEU A 154 9.33 23.30 -5.85
N PRO A 155 8.29 22.44 -5.93
CA PRO A 155 8.08 21.37 -4.96
C PRO A 155 9.07 20.23 -5.24
N ILE A 156 9.87 19.89 -4.24
CA ILE A 156 10.85 18.80 -4.29
C ILE A 156 10.46 17.74 -3.27
N HIS A 157 10.10 16.56 -3.76
CA HIS A 157 9.82 15.39 -2.94
C HIS A 157 11.10 14.57 -2.79
N LEU A 158 11.53 14.36 -1.55
CA LEU A 158 12.66 13.51 -1.21
C LEU A 158 12.16 12.09 -1.04
N LYS A 159 12.61 11.17 -1.91
CA LYS A 159 12.20 9.76 -1.87
C LYS A 159 12.81 9.05 -0.66
N ARG A 160 12.26 9.32 0.52
CA ARG A 160 12.66 8.71 1.80
C ARG A 160 11.92 7.42 2.10
N PHE A 161 11.07 6.95 1.21
CA PHE A 161 10.38 5.68 1.35
C PHE A 161 10.71 4.84 0.13
N GLU A 162 11.33 3.70 0.36
CA GLU A 162 11.67 2.75 -0.70
C GLU A 162 11.36 1.33 -0.24
N TYR A 163 11.22 0.44 -1.22
CA TYR A 163 11.01 -0.97 -0.96
C TYR A 163 12.37 -1.68 -0.91
N ASP A 164 12.67 -2.31 0.23
CA ASP A 164 13.85 -3.14 0.43
C ASP A 164 13.55 -4.58 -0.01
N PHE A 165 14.04 -4.96 -1.19
CA PHE A 165 13.84 -6.29 -1.76
C PHE A 165 14.42 -7.43 -0.93
N ILE A 166 15.46 -7.17 -0.11
CA ILE A 166 16.07 -8.22 0.73
C ILE A 166 15.16 -8.50 1.93
N ARG A 167 14.51 -7.46 2.46
CA ARG A 167 13.65 -7.54 3.64
C ARG A 167 12.17 -7.70 3.30
N ASP A 168 11.82 -7.67 2.01
CA ASP A 168 10.44 -7.71 1.50
C ASP A 168 9.54 -6.70 2.23
N THR A 169 10.05 -5.49 2.43
CA THR A 169 9.31 -4.47 3.17
C THR A 169 9.67 -3.05 2.76
N MET A 170 8.70 -2.16 2.90
CA MET A 170 8.92 -0.73 2.80
C MET A 170 9.79 -0.28 3.97
N VAL A 171 10.79 0.54 3.69
CA VAL A 171 11.69 1.14 4.66
C VAL A 171 11.71 2.65 4.51
N LYS A 172 11.82 3.35 5.64
CA LYS A 172 12.06 4.80 5.66
C LYS A 172 13.57 5.05 5.70
N LEU A 173 14.06 5.79 4.73
CA LEU A 173 15.44 6.28 4.67
C LEU A 173 15.61 7.48 5.59
N ASN A 174 16.26 7.23 6.72
CA ASN A 174 16.65 8.27 7.67
C ASN A 174 18.06 8.80 7.43
N ASP A 175 18.70 8.40 6.33
CA ASP A 175 20.04 8.83 5.94
C ASP A 175 20.15 10.35 5.85
N TYR A 176 21.33 10.85 6.18
CA TYR A 176 21.68 12.26 6.03
C TYR A 176 21.52 12.71 4.57
N PHE A 177 20.75 13.77 4.37
CA PHE A 177 20.53 14.41 3.08
C PHE A 177 20.39 15.91 3.29
N GLU A 178 21.36 16.65 2.80
CA GLU A 178 21.43 18.11 2.96
C GLU A 178 20.68 18.84 1.84
N PHE A 179 19.95 19.88 2.21
CA PHE A 179 19.28 20.78 1.27
C PHE A 179 19.59 22.25 1.62
N PRO A 180 19.92 23.09 0.63
CA PRO A 180 20.36 24.45 0.89
C PRO A 180 19.19 25.42 1.10
N LEU A 181 19.46 26.53 1.78
CA LEU A 181 18.55 27.67 1.85
C LEU A 181 18.39 28.37 0.48
N GLU A 182 19.46 28.40 -0.31
CA GLU A 182 19.49 28.92 -1.68
C GLU A 182 19.91 27.80 -2.62
N LEU A 183 19.03 27.44 -3.54
CA LEU A 183 19.22 26.41 -4.55
C LEU A 183 19.45 27.08 -5.91
N ASP A 184 20.67 26.97 -6.42
CA ASP A 184 21.05 27.51 -7.73
C ASP A 184 21.00 26.40 -8.78
N LEU A 185 20.00 26.46 -9.67
CA LEU A 185 19.84 25.49 -10.76
C LEU A 185 20.58 25.91 -12.05
N ASP A 186 21.21 27.09 -12.07
CA ASP A 186 22.11 27.54 -13.14
C ASP A 186 23.57 27.13 -12.90
N ILE A 187 23.83 26.38 -11.81
CA ILE A 187 25.16 25.87 -11.46
C ILE A 187 25.82 25.14 -12.64
N GLU A 188 27.14 25.30 -12.75
CA GLU A 188 27.95 24.71 -13.83
C GLU A 188 27.44 25.06 -15.25
N GLY A 189 26.84 26.24 -15.41
CA GLY A 189 26.34 26.72 -16.69
C GLY A 189 25.00 26.10 -17.10
N GLY A 190 24.15 25.79 -16.12
CA GLY A 190 22.83 25.19 -16.34
C GLY A 190 22.93 23.73 -16.76
N LYS A 191 23.81 22.94 -16.14
CA LYS A 191 24.06 21.53 -16.53
C LYS A 191 22.81 20.64 -16.49
N TYR A 192 21.81 21.03 -15.71
CA TYR A 192 20.53 20.32 -15.60
C TYR A 192 19.51 20.77 -16.66
N LEU A 193 19.76 21.88 -17.34
CA LEU A 193 18.86 22.50 -18.31
C LEU A 193 19.25 22.10 -19.73
N LEU A 194 18.27 22.12 -20.64
CA LEU A 194 18.57 22.04 -22.07
C LEU A 194 19.40 23.28 -22.50
N PRO A 195 20.44 23.12 -23.34
CA PRO A 195 21.32 24.24 -23.73
C PRO A 195 20.61 25.44 -24.38
N GLU A 196 19.43 25.21 -24.96
CA GLU A 196 18.59 26.22 -25.62
C GLU A 196 17.57 26.85 -24.67
N ALA A 197 17.37 26.25 -23.49
CA ALA A 197 16.42 26.68 -22.49
C ALA A 197 17.17 27.41 -21.35
N GLY A 198 16.99 28.73 -21.25
CA GLY A 198 17.49 29.50 -20.10
C GLY A 198 18.63 30.49 -20.38
N ARG A 199 18.37 31.53 -21.18
CA ARG A 199 19.26 32.72 -21.24
C ARG A 199 18.59 34.03 -20.80
N GLY A 200 17.38 33.96 -20.22
CA GLY A 200 16.59 35.14 -19.85
C GLY A 200 16.62 35.47 -18.37
N ASP A 201 16.26 34.49 -17.52
CA ASP A 201 16.00 34.68 -16.09
C ASP A 201 16.90 33.76 -15.24
N LYS A 202 17.29 34.20 -14.04
CA LYS A 202 18.11 33.40 -13.11
C LYS A 202 17.24 32.30 -12.48
N ASN A 203 17.72 31.06 -12.50
CA ASN A 203 17.07 29.92 -11.85
C ASN A 203 17.56 29.75 -10.40
N LEU A 204 17.53 30.85 -9.65
CA LEU A 204 17.87 30.89 -8.24
C LEU A 204 16.59 30.74 -7.41
N TYR A 205 16.59 29.78 -6.49
CA TYR A 205 15.46 29.43 -5.65
C TYR A 205 15.80 29.58 -4.18
N THR A 206 14.93 30.26 -3.46
CA THR A 206 15.04 30.48 -2.03
C THR A 206 14.06 29.54 -1.30
N LEU A 207 14.56 28.72 -0.38
CA LEU A 207 13.77 27.76 0.39
C LEU A 207 12.70 28.51 1.23
N HIS A 208 11.46 28.09 1.06
CA HIS A 208 10.29 28.67 1.70
C HIS A 208 9.70 27.75 2.77
N SER A 209 9.62 26.45 2.51
CA SER A 209 9.04 25.48 3.44
C SER A 209 9.77 24.13 3.44
N VAL A 210 9.81 23.52 4.62
CA VAL A 210 10.35 22.18 4.87
C VAL A 210 9.28 21.36 5.56
N LEU A 211 8.73 20.38 4.86
CA LEU A 211 7.74 19.45 5.41
C LEU A 211 8.47 18.24 5.97
N VAL A 212 8.19 17.94 7.22
CA VAL A 212 8.91 16.94 8.02
C VAL A 212 7.97 15.81 8.39
N HIS A 213 8.49 14.59 8.31
CA HIS A 213 7.82 13.39 8.80
C HIS A 213 8.68 12.76 9.91
N SER A 214 8.10 12.68 11.11
CA SER A 214 8.68 11.99 12.25
C SER A 214 8.00 10.64 12.43
N GLY A 215 8.77 9.55 12.39
CA GLY A 215 8.23 8.20 12.55
C GLY A 215 8.69 7.25 11.44
N GLY A 216 8.02 6.12 11.36
CA GLY A 216 8.36 5.03 10.44
C GLY A 216 7.42 4.96 9.24
N VAL A 217 7.55 3.89 8.47
CA VAL A 217 6.72 3.64 7.28
C VAL A 217 5.24 3.44 7.64
N HIS A 218 4.96 2.88 8.82
CA HIS A 218 3.62 2.47 9.24
C HIS A 218 2.88 3.52 10.08
N GLY A 219 3.45 4.72 10.21
CA GLY A 219 2.87 5.77 11.02
C GLY A 219 3.92 6.74 11.53
N GLY A 220 3.48 7.98 11.68
CA GLY A 220 4.30 9.07 12.13
C GLY A 220 3.48 10.34 12.30
N HIS A 221 4.20 11.43 12.46
CA HIS A 221 3.67 12.76 12.69
C HIS A 221 4.22 13.72 11.65
N TYR A 222 3.33 14.53 11.07
CA TYR A 222 3.69 15.52 10.07
C TYR A 222 3.72 16.90 10.70
N SER A 223 4.78 17.65 10.41
CA SER A 223 4.88 19.06 10.77
C SER A 223 5.54 19.83 9.64
N ALA A 224 5.38 21.16 9.64
CA ALA A 224 5.95 22.02 8.61
C ALA A 224 6.74 23.16 9.22
N PHE A 225 7.94 23.40 8.70
CA PHE A 225 8.71 24.60 8.98
C PHE A 225 8.52 25.56 7.83
N ILE A 226 8.01 26.76 8.09
CA ILE A 226 7.62 27.72 7.07
C ILE A 226 8.22 29.09 7.39
N ARG A 227 8.59 29.81 6.33
CA ARG A 227 9.11 31.17 6.38
C ARG A 227 8.24 32.11 5.53
N PRO A 228 7.08 32.55 6.07
CA PRO A 228 5.99 33.12 5.25
C PRO A 228 6.38 34.34 4.40
N ASN A 229 7.31 35.15 4.89
CA ASN A 229 7.77 36.38 4.23
C ASN A 229 9.21 36.27 3.70
N LEU A 230 9.76 35.05 3.58
CA LEU A 230 11.17 34.81 3.24
C LEU A 230 12.18 35.56 4.14
N SER A 231 11.76 35.98 5.34
CA SER A 231 12.60 36.65 6.33
C SER A 231 13.60 35.67 6.95
N HIS A 232 14.42 36.08 7.92
CA HIS A 232 15.29 35.13 8.63
C HIS A 232 14.55 34.26 9.67
N GLN A 233 13.30 34.58 10.00
CA GLN A 233 12.55 33.92 11.06
C GLN A 233 11.75 32.72 10.53
N TRP A 234 12.02 31.54 11.09
CA TRP A 234 11.26 30.32 10.83
C TRP A 234 10.15 30.11 11.85
N TYR A 235 9.10 29.42 11.42
CA TYR A 235 7.99 29.01 12.26
C TYR A 235 7.74 27.52 12.07
N LYS A 236 7.60 26.77 13.16
CA LYS A 236 7.15 25.39 13.14
C LYS A 236 5.64 25.36 13.32
N PHE A 237 4.96 24.78 12.35
CA PHE A 237 3.52 24.50 12.34
C PHE A 237 3.34 23.02 12.68
N ASP A 238 2.86 22.77 13.89
CA ASP A 238 2.66 21.46 14.50
C ASP A 238 1.18 21.37 14.93
N ASP A 239 0.35 20.93 14.00
CA ASP A 239 -1.12 20.95 14.09
C ASP A 239 -1.68 22.32 14.51
N GLU A 240 -2.28 22.39 15.70
CA GLU A 240 -2.87 23.59 16.28
C GLU A 240 -1.83 24.57 16.87
N ARG A 241 -0.55 24.18 16.92
CA ARG A 241 0.53 24.95 17.56
C ARG A 241 1.46 25.54 16.52
N VAL A 242 1.72 26.84 16.66
CA VAL A 242 2.71 27.56 15.85
C VAL A 242 3.76 28.15 16.78
N THR A 243 5.02 27.75 16.60
CA THR A 243 6.15 28.23 17.41
C THR A 243 7.22 28.87 16.55
N LYS A 244 7.90 29.88 17.09
CA LYS A 244 9.10 30.45 16.46
C LYS A 244 10.28 29.50 16.70
N VAL A 245 11.04 29.24 15.65
CA VAL A 245 12.22 28.39 15.69
C VAL A 245 13.36 29.06 14.92
N ASP A 246 14.59 28.62 15.17
CA ASP A 246 15.75 29.11 14.43
C ASP A 246 15.95 28.34 13.11
N ALA A 247 16.87 28.81 12.28
CA ALA A 247 17.18 28.17 11.00
C ALA A 247 17.84 26.79 11.17
N LYS A 248 18.53 26.57 12.29
CA LYS A 248 19.19 25.28 12.55
C LYS A 248 18.13 24.19 12.77
N GLU A 249 17.11 24.47 13.56
CA GLU A 249 15.99 23.55 13.78
C GLU A 249 15.20 23.29 12.49
N ALA A 250 14.96 24.32 11.68
CA ALA A 250 14.19 24.20 10.44
C ALA A 250 14.93 23.53 9.28
N LEU A 251 16.27 23.57 9.26
CA LEU A 251 17.09 23.00 8.19
C LEU A 251 17.96 21.84 8.70
N GLU A 252 19.01 22.15 9.46
CA GLU A 252 20.08 21.21 9.81
C GLU A 252 19.57 19.99 10.58
N GLU A 253 18.64 20.18 11.49
CA GLU A 253 18.05 19.08 12.27
C GLU A 253 17.09 18.22 11.46
N GLN A 254 16.74 18.63 10.23
CA GLN A 254 15.84 17.90 9.33
C GLN A 254 16.57 17.15 8.21
N TYR A 255 17.91 17.18 8.18
CA TYR A 255 18.71 16.46 7.19
C TYR A 255 18.68 14.93 7.38
N GLY A 256 18.38 14.45 8.59
CA GLY A 256 18.47 13.04 8.95
C GLY A 256 19.80 12.68 9.64
N SER A 257 20.07 11.38 9.78
CA SER A 257 21.14 10.85 10.62
C SER A 257 22.45 10.66 9.83
N LYS A 258 23.57 11.16 10.38
CA LYS A 258 24.93 10.99 9.81
C LYS A 258 25.56 9.62 10.08
N GLU A 259 25.01 8.82 10.99
CA GLU A 259 25.61 7.56 11.46
C GLU A 259 24.92 6.30 10.90
N LEU A 260 25.69 5.49 10.18
CA LEU A 260 25.40 4.08 9.92
C LEU A 260 25.85 3.25 11.14
N LEU A 261 24.89 2.85 11.97
CA LEU A 261 24.98 1.84 13.05
C LEU A 261 25.97 2.09 14.22
N GLN A 262 25.44 1.81 15.43
CA GLN A 262 26.09 1.64 16.75
C GLN A 262 26.32 2.91 17.60
N THR A 263 25.43 3.14 18.58
CA THR A 263 25.79 3.11 20.01
C THR A 263 24.56 2.91 20.91
N ASN A 264 24.73 2.09 21.94
CA ASN A 264 23.80 1.90 23.05
C ASN A 264 23.83 3.13 23.96
N SER A 265 22.86 4.03 23.81
CA SER A 265 22.59 5.08 24.79
C SER A 265 21.10 5.45 24.74
N GLY A 266 20.39 5.08 25.79
CA GLY A 266 18.93 5.20 25.93
C GLY A 266 18.44 6.63 26.19
N LEU A 267 18.70 7.54 25.26
CA LEU A 267 18.11 8.90 25.26
C LEU A 267 17.49 9.20 23.87
N ASN A 268 16.17 9.43 23.90
CA ASN A 268 15.28 9.96 22.85
C ASN A 268 15.37 9.36 21.43
N ASP A 269 14.83 8.15 21.26
CA ASP A 269 14.59 7.53 19.93
C ASP A 269 13.65 8.34 19.00
N TYR A 270 12.84 9.25 19.55
CA TYR A 270 11.91 10.08 18.76
C TYR A 270 12.58 11.05 17.79
N GLN A 271 13.81 11.49 18.06
CA GLN A 271 14.51 12.46 17.20
C GLN A 271 15.27 11.80 16.04
N LYS A 272 15.51 10.48 16.11
CA LYS A 272 16.28 9.73 15.09
C LYS A 272 15.49 9.43 13.81
N CYS A 273 14.15 9.48 13.88
CA CYS A 273 13.26 9.18 12.76
C CYS A 273 12.53 10.41 12.21
N SER A 274 12.98 11.62 12.54
CA SER A 274 12.44 12.89 12.03
C SER A 274 13.35 13.45 10.95
N ASN A 275 12.82 13.71 9.77
CA ASN A 275 13.54 14.35 8.67
C ASN A 275 12.59 14.95 7.64
N ALA A 276 13.11 15.87 6.83
CA ALA A 276 12.38 16.48 5.73
C ALA A 276 12.04 15.42 4.67
N TYR A 277 10.78 15.38 4.23
CA TYR A 277 10.36 14.52 3.11
C TYR A 277 9.92 15.35 1.89
N MET A 278 9.56 16.63 2.07
CA MET A 278 9.23 17.53 0.97
C MET A 278 9.75 18.94 1.25
N LEU A 279 10.25 19.59 0.21
CA LEU A 279 10.77 20.96 0.24
C LEU A 279 9.96 21.80 -0.75
N GLU A 280 9.72 23.05 -0.39
CA GLU A 280 9.16 24.04 -1.30
C GLU A 280 10.11 25.23 -1.40
N SER A 281 10.57 25.52 -2.61
CA SER A 281 11.44 26.67 -2.90
C SER A 281 10.80 27.62 -3.89
N LEU A 282 11.00 28.93 -3.67
CA LEU A 282 10.45 30.01 -4.49
C LEU A 282 11.54 30.67 -5.32
N GLN A 283 11.28 30.94 -6.59
CA GLN A 283 12.23 31.65 -7.45
C GLN A 283 12.43 33.10 -6.97
N SER A 284 13.68 33.54 -6.80
CA SER A 284 14.02 34.78 -6.08
C SER A 284 13.47 36.07 -6.71
N ASP A 285 13.12 36.08 -8.01
CA ASP A 285 12.58 37.25 -8.71
C ASP A 285 11.06 37.47 -8.56
N ASP A 286 10.32 36.48 -8.03
CA ASP A 286 8.86 36.54 -7.89
C ASP A 286 8.38 36.93 -6.48
N GLY A 287 9.27 36.87 -5.48
CA GLY A 287 8.97 37.16 -4.07
C GLY A 287 8.50 38.58 -3.76
N GLN A 288 8.54 39.51 -4.73
CA GLN A 288 8.06 40.89 -4.59
C GLN A 288 6.90 41.27 -5.53
N LYS A 289 6.45 40.40 -6.45
CA LYS A 289 5.48 40.78 -7.50
C LYS A 289 4.02 40.43 -7.21
N GLU A 290 3.70 39.61 -6.21
CA GLU A 290 2.33 39.10 -6.02
C GLU A 290 1.54 39.78 -4.89
N GLN A 291 1.51 41.11 -4.86
CA GLN A 291 0.47 41.84 -4.14
C GLN A 291 -0.39 42.63 -5.15
N ASN A 292 -1.62 42.15 -5.37
CA ASN A 292 -2.72 42.74 -6.17
C ASN A 292 -2.85 42.28 -7.64
N LYS A 293 -3.66 41.23 -7.86
CA LYS A 293 -4.50 41.12 -9.07
C LYS A 293 -5.93 40.75 -8.67
N LYS A 294 -6.90 41.46 -9.25
CA LYS A 294 -8.34 41.33 -9.00
C LYS A 294 -8.91 40.04 -9.60
N ASP A 295 -9.91 39.49 -8.92
CA ASP A 295 -10.56 38.21 -9.15
C ASP A 295 -11.41 38.20 -10.44
N GLU A 296 -10.93 37.47 -11.45
CA GLU A 296 -11.78 36.78 -12.42
C GLU A 296 -11.61 35.27 -12.16
N GLU A 297 -12.71 34.54 -11.98
CA GLU A 297 -12.66 33.16 -11.49
C GLU A 297 -12.69 32.14 -12.65
N TYR A 298 -11.53 31.59 -12.99
CA TYR A 298 -11.34 30.55 -13.98
C TYR A 298 -10.29 29.54 -13.52
N LEU A 299 -10.48 28.26 -13.85
CA LEU A 299 -9.51 27.20 -13.57
C LEU A 299 -8.78 26.85 -14.87
N THR A 300 -7.46 26.89 -14.88
CA THR A 300 -6.67 26.49 -16.05
C THR A 300 -5.99 25.16 -15.79
N VAL A 301 -6.24 24.16 -16.62
CA VAL A 301 -5.56 22.87 -16.60
C VAL A 301 -4.60 22.80 -17.77
N LYS A 302 -3.31 22.62 -17.50
CA LYS A 302 -2.25 22.47 -18.50
C LYS A 302 -1.74 21.04 -18.48
N VAL A 303 -1.76 20.38 -19.61
CA VAL A 303 -1.22 19.02 -19.78
C VAL A 303 -0.04 19.07 -20.72
N ARG A 304 1.10 18.58 -20.26
CA ARG A 304 2.27 18.31 -21.11
C ARG A 304 2.34 16.81 -21.33
N LEU A 305 2.35 16.38 -22.58
CA LEU A 305 2.25 14.98 -22.99
C LEU A 305 3.45 14.59 -23.88
N PHE A 306 4.05 13.46 -23.58
CA PHE A 306 5.12 12.81 -24.34
C PHE A 306 4.63 11.41 -24.74
N ILE A 307 4.64 11.12 -26.04
CA ILE A 307 4.35 9.77 -26.54
C ILE A 307 5.67 9.00 -26.57
N LEU A 308 5.71 7.91 -25.81
CA LEU A 308 6.89 7.04 -25.76
C LEU A 308 6.77 5.99 -26.87
N PRO A 309 7.87 5.66 -27.57
CA PRO A 309 7.87 4.57 -28.54
C PRO A 309 7.48 3.25 -27.85
N PHE A 310 6.71 2.43 -28.56
CA PHE A 310 6.24 1.14 -28.07
C PHE A 310 7.44 0.19 -27.83
N ASN A 311 7.68 -0.21 -26.59
CA ASN A 311 8.76 -1.13 -26.19
C ASN A 311 8.23 -2.15 -25.16
N GLU A 312 8.58 -3.42 -25.34
CA GLU A 312 8.18 -4.57 -24.51
C GLU A 312 8.59 -4.41 -23.03
N GLU A 313 9.69 -3.71 -22.71
CA GLU A 313 10.07 -3.43 -21.31
C GLU A 313 9.05 -2.54 -20.59
N HIS A 314 8.48 -1.54 -21.29
CA HIS A 314 7.45 -0.69 -20.72
C HIS A 314 6.14 -1.46 -20.49
N VAL A 315 5.88 -2.49 -21.31
CA VAL A 315 4.78 -3.45 -21.12
C VAL A 315 5.01 -4.30 -19.87
N CYS A 316 6.21 -4.81 -19.66
CA CYS A 316 6.51 -5.63 -18.48
C CYS A 316 6.36 -4.81 -17.19
N ILE A 317 6.93 -3.59 -17.13
CA ILE A 317 6.82 -2.71 -15.95
C ILE A 317 5.38 -2.23 -15.72
N ALA A 318 4.64 -1.92 -16.78
CA ALA A 318 3.26 -1.47 -16.67
C ALA A 318 2.31 -2.62 -16.33
N ASN A 319 2.48 -3.81 -16.89
CA ASN A 319 1.70 -4.99 -16.52
C ASN A 319 2.04 -5.45 -15.10
N HIS A 320 3.29 -5.30 -14.65
CA HIS A 320 3.66 -5.59 -13.27
C HIS A 320 3.06 -4.57 -12.31
N LYS A 321 3.09 -3.28 -12.65
CA LYS A 321 2.42 -2.23 -11.86
C LYS A 321 0.89 -2.36 -11.89
N LEU A 322 0.30 -2.65 -13.05
CA LEU A 322 -1.14 -2.83 -13.20
C LEU A 322 -1.59 -4.09 -12.45
N ALA A 323 -0.89 -5.22 -12.57
CA ALA A 323 -1.14 -6.41 -11.76
C ALA A 323 -1.05 -6.11 -10.27
N PHE A 324 -0.02 -5.38 -9.84
CA PHE A 324 0.15 -4.94 -8.46
C PHE A 324 -1.01 -4.05 -7.96
N PHE A 325 -1.52 -3.13 -8.80
CA PHE A 325 -2.65 -2.26 -8.48
C PHE A 325 -4.02 -2.94 -8.61
N THR A 326 -4.20 -3.88 -9.55
CA THR A 326 -5.48 -4.57 -9.80
C THR A 326 -5.72 -5.74 -8.85
N GLU A 327 -4.68 -6.45 -8.42
CA GLU A 327 -4.80 -7.54 -7.44
C GLU A 327 -5.04 -7.02 -6.01
N GLU A 328 -4.54 -5.83 -5.64
CA GLU A 328 -4.78 -5.25 -4.30
C GLU A 328 -6.17 -4.65 -4.10
N LEU A 329 -6.79 -4.11 -5.15
CA LEU A 329 -8.04 -3.35 -5.05
C LEU A 329 -9.31 -4.15 -5.38
N TYR A 330 -9.23 -5.28 -6.10
CA TYR A 330 -10.42 -5.94 -6.63
C TYR A 330 -10.55 -7.45 -6.41
N ASP A 331 -9.53 -8.18 -5.92
CA ASP A 331 -9.63 -9.65 -5.87
C ASP A 331 -8.97 -10.30 -4.65
N LYS A 332 -9.44 -9.96 -3.44
CA LYS A 332 -9.04 -10.68 -2.22
C LYS A 332 -10.22 -11.41 -1.59
N HIS A 333 -10.07 -12.73 -1.46
CA HIS A 333 -11.09 -13.68 -1.01
C HIS A 333 -11.24 -13.71 0.53
N SER A 334 -12.41 -14.09 1.03
CA SER A 334 -12.56 -14.62 2.40
C SER A 334 -12.43 -16.14 2.35
N GLN A 335 -11.59 -16.75 3.17
CA GLN A 335 -11.45 -18.20 3.25
C GLN A 335 -12.22 -18.74 4.45
N VAL A 336 -13.05 -19.75 4.24
CA VAL A 336 -13.87 -20.36 5.29
C VAL A 336 -13.56 -21.84 5.36
N ALA A 337 -12.86 -22.25 6.41
CA ALA A 337 -12.58 -23.64 6.72
C ALA A 337 -13.78 -24.30 7.43
N ILE A 338 -14.05 -25.56 7.10
CA ILE A 338 -15.06 -26.41 7.77
C ILE A 338 -14.41 -27.60 8.48
N ASP A 339 -15.19 -28.35 9.26
CA ASP A 339 -14.70 -29.52 10.00
C ASP A 339 -14.07 -30.58 9.05
N GLU A 340 -14.59 -30.76 7.84
CA GLU A 340 -14.00 -31.65 6.82
C GLU A 340 -12.57 -31.23 6.42
N ASP A 341 -12.31 -29.93 6.22
CA ASP A 341 -10.98 -29.42 5.85
C ASP A 341 -9.94 -29.75 6.94
N ILE A 342 -10.37 -29.70 8.20
CA ILE A 342 -9.55 -30.00 9.36
C ILE A 342 -9.23 -31.50 9.41
N THR A 343 -10.23 -32.36 9.29
CA THR A 343 -10.03 -33.83 9.38
C THR A 343 -9.15 -34.40 8.25
N GLN A 344 -9.12 -33.75 7.09
CA GLN A 344 -8.30 -34.14 5.94
C GLN A 344 -6.85 -33.67 6.03
N HIS A 345 -6.55 -32.70 6.89
CA HIS A 345 -5.19 -32.17 7.02
C HIS A 345 -4.28 -33.10 7.84
N ARG A 346 -2.99 -33.12 7.46
CA ARG A 346 -1.95 -33.97 8.08
C ARG A 346 -0.74 -33.16 8.56
N GLY A 347 -0.75 -31.85 8.37
CA GLY A 347 0.32 -30.96 8.80
C GLY A 347 0.18 -30.47 10.24
N LEU A 348 1.05 -29.51 10.59
CA LEU A 348 1.18 -28.96 11.93
C LEU A 348 0.04 -27.98 12.28
N ASP A 349 -0.40 -27.20 11.30
CA ASP A 349 -1.58 -26.35 11.44
C ASP A 349 -2.86 -27.18 11.34
N LEU A 350 -4.02 -26.56 11.58
CA LEU A 350 -5.30 -27.27 11.56
C LEU A 350 -5.83 -27.49 10.14
N VAL A 351 -5.43 -26.65 9.18
CA VAL A 351 -5.85 -26.72 7.78
C VAL A 351 -4.71 -26.32 6.85
N ASP A 352 -4.80 -26.75 5.59
CA ASP A 352 -4.02 -26.21 4.49
C ASP A 352 -4.81 -25.05 3.86
N HIS A 353 -4.42 -23.81 4.20
CA HIS A 353 -5.16 -22.61 3.77
C HIS A 353 -5.18 -22.42 2.23
N ASP A 354 -4.30 -23.07 1.49
CA ASP A 354 -4.31 -23.02 0.02
C ASP A 354 -5.43 -23.91 -0.58
N LYS A 355 -5.97 -24.84 0.21
CA LYS A 355 -7.05 -25.76 -0.19
C LYS A 355 -8.42 -25.37 0.36
N VAL A 356 -8.48 -24.45 1.31
CA VAL A 356 -9.72 -23.96 1.93
C VAL A 356 -10.55 -23.17 0.92
N LYS A 357 -11.88 -23.33 0.98
CA LYS A 357 -12.80 -22.65 0.07
C LYS A 357 -12.74 -21.13 0.22
N SER A 358 -12.58 -20.46 -0.92
CA SER A 358 -12.57 -19.01 -1.05
C SER A 358 -13.93 -18.46 -1.47
N PHE A 359 -14.33 -17.35 -0.84
CA PHE A 359 -15.55 -16.59 -1.10
C PHE A 359 -15.17 -15.20 -1.57
N HIS A 360 -15.68 -14.78 -2.72
CA HIS A 360 -15.47 -13.43 -3.23
C HIS A 360 -16.49 -12.47 -2.61
N ILE A 361 -16.04 -11.45 -1.89
CA ILE A 361 -16.88 -10.42 -1.26
C ILE A 361 -16.11 -9.11 -1.13
N GLN A 362 -16.77 -7.97 -1.37
CA GLN A 362 -16.16 -6.66 -1.20
C GLN A 362 -16.00 -6.33 0.29
N ARG A 363 -14.92 -5.62 0.65
CA ARG A 363 -14.55 -5.36 2.05
C ARG A 363 -15.58 -4.51 2.80
N GLN A 364 -16.19 -3.54 2.12
CA GLN A 364 -17.23 -2.66 2.65
C GLN A 364 -18.60 -3.34 2.80
N GLU A 365 -18.81 -4.52 2.21
CA GLU A 365 -20.10 -5.20 2.31
C GLU A 365 -20.33 -5.70 3.75
N PRO A 366 -21.59 -5.79 4.19
CA PRO A 366 -21.93 -6.39 5.47
C PRO A 366 -21.46 -7.84 5.55
N PHE A 367 -20.93 -8.26 6.70
CA PHE A 367 -20.51 -9.64 6.93
C PHE A 367 -21.67 -10.63 6.76
N GLN A 368 -22.89 -10.19 7.01
CA GLN A 368 -24.13 -10.93 6.73
C GLN A 368 -24.19 -11.50 5.30
N LEU A 369 -23.71 -10.77 4.29
CA LEU A 369 -23.70 -11.24 2.90
C LEU A 369 -22.72 -12.41 2.70
N LEU A 370 -21.64 -12.47 3.47
CA LEU A 370 -20.75 -13.63 3.49
C LEU A 370 -21.47 -14.85 4.10
N LYS A 371 -22.21 -14.66 5.19
CA LYS A 371 -22.99 -15.74 5.84
C LYS A 371 -24.02 -16.36 4.87
N GLU A 372 -24.66 -15.54 4.05
CA GLU A 372 -25.60 -15.99 3.02
C GLU A 372 -24.91 -16.79 1.91
N LYS A 373 -23.73 -16.34 1.44
CA LYS A 373 -22.93 -17.10 0.48
C LYS A 373 -22.48 -18.45 1.04
N VAL A 374 -21.99 -18.45 2.29
CA VAL A 374 -21.61 -19.67 3.03
C VAL A 374 -22.83 -20.60 3.20
N ALA A 375 -24.01 -20.05 3.48
CA ALA A 375 -25.24 -20.84 3.59
C ALA A 375 -25.62 -21.51 2.28
N SER A 376 -25.47 -20.80 1.15
CA SER A 376 -25.75 -21.35 -0.17
C SER A 376 -24.73 -22.41 -0.61
N GLU A 377 -23.45 -22.23 -0.25
CA GLU A 377 -22.37 -23.14 -0.66
C GLU A 377 -22.34 -24.42 0.17
N PHE A 378 -22.44 -24.30 1.50
CA PHE A 378 -22.30 -25.44 2.42
C PHE A 378 -23.64 -25.96 2.95
N GLY A 379 -24.78 -25.34 2.58
CA GLY A 379 -26.10 -25.76 3.03
C GLY A 379 -26.39 -25.52 4.51
N VAL A 380 -25.58 -24.71 5.20
CA VAL A 380 -25.73 -24.40 6.62
C VAL A 380 -26.53 -23.11 6.79
N PRO A 381 -27.75 -23.13 7.37
CA PRO A 381 -28.54 -21.92 7.56
C PRO A 381 -27.79 -20.85 8.37
N VAL A 382 -27.95 -19.57 8.03
CA VAL A 382 -27.22 -18.45 8.68
C VAL A 382 -27.32 -18.47 10.21
N LYS A 383 -28.48 -18.85 10.76
CA LYS A 383 -28.73 -18.98 12.21
C LYS A 383 -27.98 -20.13 12.89
N CYS A 384 -27.47 -21.09 12.10
CA CYS A 384 -26.72 -22.25 12.53
C CYS A 384 -25.20 -22.07 12.34
N GLN A 385 -24.75 -20.88 11.90
CA GLN A 385 -23.34 -20.58 11.65
C GLN A 385 -22.73 -19.79 12.81
N ARG A 386 -21.61 -20.27 13.34
CA ARG A 386 -20.72 -19.50 14.22
C ARG A 386 -19.33 -19.45 13.61
N PHE A 387 -18.80 -18.25 13.36
CA PHE A 387 -17.49 -18.09 12.76
C PHE A 387 -16.43 -17.83 13.83
N TRP A 388 -15.26 -18.45 13.64
CA TRP A 388 -14.07 -18.23 14.45
C TRP A 388 -12.97 -17.56 13.65
N LEU A 389 -12.24 -16.66 14.28
CA LEU A 389 -11.12 -15.96 13.67
C LEU A 389 -9.83 -16.73 13.85
N TRP A 390 -9.06 -16.86 12.77
CA TRP A 390 -7.67 -17.31 12.83
C TRP A 390 -6.76 -16.15 13.23
N THR A 391 -5.74 -16.44 14.03
CA THR A 391 -4.68 -15.49 14.38
C THR A 391 -3.31 -16.13 14.21
N LYS A 392 -2.37 -15.33 13.72
CA LYS A 392 -0.97 -15.75 13.55
C LYS A 392 -0.21 -15.50 14.84
N HIS A 393 0.40 -16.54 15.39
CA HIS A 393 1.24 -16.45 16.57
C HIS A 393 2.70 -16.09 16.21
N GLN A 394 3.47 -15.60 17.19
CA GLN A 394 4.88 -15.21 17.04
C GLN A 394 5.78 -16.33 16.51
N ASN A 395 5.38 -17.59 16.69
CA ASN A 395 6.06 -18.78 16.17
C ASN A 395 5.65 -19.15 14.73
N HIS A 396 4.97 -18.25 14.02
CA HIS A 396 4.43 -18.40 12.65
C HIS A 396 3.35 -19.47 12.48
N THR A 397 2.74 -19.98 13.56
CA THR A 397 1.58 -20.91 13.47
C THR A 397 0.26 -20.15 13.43
N LEU A 398 -0.73 -20.65 12.70
CA LEU A 398 -2.09 -20.11 12.67
C LEU A 398 -2.99 -20.90 13.63
N ARG A 399 -3.65 -20.21 14.56
CA ARG A 399 -4.52 -20.81 15.57
C ARG A 399 -5.81 -20.01 15.74
N LEU A 400 -6.90 -20.68 16.10
CA LEU A 400 -8.18 -20.03 16.38
C LEU A 400 -8.08 -19.21 17.67
N ASN A 401 -8.58 -17.98 17.61
CA ASN A 401 -8.50 -17.02 18.73
C ASN A 401 -9.80 -16.96 19.53
N GLY A 402 -10.94 -16.90 18.84
CA GLY A 402 -12.27 -16.83 19.44
C GLY A 402 -13.37 -16.72 18.38
N PRO A 403 -14.63 -17.03 18.75
CA PRO A 403 -15.78 -16.83 17.87
C PRO A 403 -16.11 -15.35 17.74
N LEU A 404 -16.67 -14.94 16.60
CA LEU A 404 -17.24 -13.62 16.43
C LEU A 404 -18.47 -13.46 17.35
N THR A 405 -18.53 -12.32 18.03
CA THR A 405 -19.69 -11.93 18.84
C THR A 405 -20.82 -11.42 17.94
N HIS A 406 -22.05 -11.36 18.47
CA HIS A 406 -23.20 -10.81 17.74
C HIS A 406 -22.99 -9.35 17.27
N VAL A 407 -22.21 -8.56 18.01
CA VAL A 407 -21.91 -7.17 17.65
C VAL A 407 -20.93 -7.12 16.49
N GLU A 408 -19.93 -7.99 16.48
CA GLU A 408 -18.90 -8.07 15.43
C GLU A 408 -19.47 -8.68 14.14
N ASP A 409 -20.32 -9.70 14.25
CA ASP A 409 -21.04 -10.33 13.13
C ASP A 409 -21.97 -9.36 12.37
N ALA A 410 -22.40 -8.28 13.03
CA ALA A 410 -23.27 -7.26 12.45
C ALA A 410 -22.51 -6.16 11.67
N GLN A 411 -21.18 -6.22 11.64
CA GLN A 411 -20.33 -5.21 10.99
C GLN A 411 -20.00 -5.59 9.53
N THR A 412 -19.07 -4.85 8.93
CA THR A 412 -18.55 -5.12 7.58
C THR A 412 -17.47 -6.18 7.59
N VAL A 413 -17.19 -6.77 6.43
CA VAL A 413 -16.07 -7.72 6.25
C VAL A 413 -14.75 -7.07 6.65
N THR A 414 -14.54 -5.78 6.33
CA THR A 414 -13.38 -5.01 6.81
C THR A 414 -13.24 -5.08 8.32
N PHE A 415 -14.32 -4.83 9.06
CA PHE A 415 -14.26 -4.82 10.51
C PHE A 415 -13.86 -6.19 11.08
N CYS A 416 -14.47 -7.28 10.60
CA CYS A 416 -14.11 -8.64 11.01
C CYS A 416 -12.65 -8.98 10.68
N LEU A 417 -12.13 -8.46 9.56
CA LEU A 417 -10.72 -8.56 9.19
C LEU A 417 -9.81 -7.99 10.26
N LEU A 418 -10.12 -6.80 10.78
CA LEU A 418 -9.32 -6.14 11.81
C LEU A 418 -9.28 -6.93 13.11
N LEU A 419 -10.35 -7.64 13.44
CA LEU A 419 -10.36 -8.47 14.64
C LEU A 419 -9.39 -9.65 14.55
N SER A 420 -9.10 -10.13 13.34
CA SER A 420 -8.09 -11.19 13.13
C SER A 420 -6.64 -10.68 13.22
N THR A 421 -6.42 -9.36 13.27
CA THR A 421 -5.09 -8.76 13.30
C THR A 421 -4.58 -8.50 14.72
N SER A 422 -3.27 -8.28 14.86
CA SER A 422 -2.65 -7.94 16.15
C SER A 422 -3.14 -6.59 16.67
N THR A 423 -2.94 -6.30 17.96
CA THR A 423 -3.39 -5.03 18.58
C THR A 423 -2.74 -3.79 17.93
N ALA A 424 -1.51 -3.93 17.42
CA ALA A 424 -0.84 -2.87 16.66
C ALA A 424 -1.52 -2.62 15.30
N ASP A 425 -1.93 -3.69 14.63
CA ASP A 425 -2.66 -3.63 13.34
C ASP A 425 -4.11 -3.15 13.51
N ARG A 426 -4.76 -3.47 14.63
CA ARG A 426 -6.11 -2.97 14.98
C ARG A 426 -6.10 -1.45 15.15
N LEU A 427 -5.07 -0.91 15.81
CA LEU A 427 -4.90 0.53 16.02
C LEU A 427 -4.58 1.24 14.69
N TYR A 428 -3.78 0.62 13.82
CA TYR A 428 -3.50 1.08 12.45
C TYR A 428 -4.79 1.19 11.62
N CYS A 429 -5.65 0.17 11.68
CA CYS A 429 -6.86 0.14 10.86
C CYS A 429 -8.02 0.98 11.41
N PHE A 430 -8.16 1.13 12.73
CA PHE A 430 -9.12 2.07 13.32
C PHE A 430 -8.80 3.53 12.95
N THR A 431 -7.52 3.86 12.83
CA THR A 431 -7.07 5.19 12.38
C THR A 431 -7.38 5.43 10.89
N LEU A 432 -7.38 4.36 10.07
CA LEU A 432 -7.76 4.39 8.65
C LEU A 432 -9.28 4.46 8.40
N ILE A 433 -10.12 3.85 9.25
CA ILE A 433 -11.59 3.91 9.05
C ILE A 433 -12.14 5.33 9.23
N GLY A 434 -11.44 6.19 9.99
CA GLY A 434 -11.77 7.61 10.11
C GLY A 434 -11.38 8.48 8.90
N GLN A 435 -10.56 7.97 7.98
CA GLN A 435 -10.08 8.69 6.79
C GLN A 435 -10.00 7.70 5.63
N LEU A 436 -11.01 7.70 4.74
CA LEU A 436 -11.05 6.91 3.51
C LEU A 436 -9.81 7.19 2.63
N LYS A 437 -8.70 6.50 2.87
CA LYS A 437 -7.55 6.38 1.95
C LYS A 437 -6.92 4.99 2.04
N GLU A 438 -6.63 4.51 0.84
CA GLU A 438 -5.98 3.26 0.49
C GLU A 438 -4.67 3.05 1.26
N ALA A 439 -4.46 1.84 1.78
CA ALA A 439 -3.17 1.42 2.33
C ALA A 439 -2.62 0.24 1.52
N SER A 440 -1.36 0.41 1.09
CA SER A 440 -0.46 -0.62 0.57
C SER A 440 0.36 -1.27 1.71
N ASN A 441 0.48 -2.59 1.62
CA ASN A 441 0.98 -3.65 2.53
C ASN A 441 2.07 -3.39 3.60
N ASN A 442 1.91 -4.08 4.75
CA ASN A 442 2.68 -5.27 5.16
C ASN A 442 2.23 -5.71 6.58
N THR A 443 1.40 -6.73 6.76
CA THR A 443 1.77 -8.14 7.06
C THR A 443 0.58 -9.09 6.86
N PHE A 444 -0.42 -8.59 6.15
CA PHE A 444 -1.75 -9.17 6.07
C PHE A 444 -1.99 -9.56 4.61
N ASP A 445 -2.19 -10.85 4.31
CA ASP A 445 -2.48 -11.29 2.93
C ASP A 445 -3.77 -10.64 2.37
N GLY A 446 -4.55 -10.00 3.24
CA GLY A 446 -5.79 -9.31 2.90
C GLY A 446 -6.98 -10.25 2.84
N VAL A 447 -6.78 -11.51 3.22
CA VAL A 447 -7.76 -12.60 3.21
C VAL A 447 -8.33 -12.76 4.61
N LEU A 448 -9.65 -12.64 4.72
CA LEU A 448 -10.35 -12.98 5.96
C LEU A 448 -10.35 -14.49 6.12
N LYS A 449 -9.52 -15.02 7.03
CA LYS A 449 -9.49 -16.45 7.34
C LYS A 449 -10.45 -16.74 8.47
N LEU A 450 -11.39 -17.66 8.24
CA LEU A 450 -12.43 -18.06 9.17
C LEU A 450 -12.48 -19.57 9.33
N PHE A 451 -12.98 -20.02 10.47
CA PHE A 451 -13.46 -21.39 10.67
C PHE A 451 -14.96 -21.36 10.98
N LEU A 452 -15.74 -22.18 10.31
CA LEU A 452 -17.17 -22.31 10.50
C LEU A 452 -17.47 -23.44 11.48
N GLU A 453 -17.91 -23.08 12.69
CA GLU A 453 -18.51 -24.03 13.63
C GLU A 453 -19.97 -24.29 13.24
N VAL A 454 -20.27 -25.58 13.01
CA VAL A 454 -21.61 -26.11 12.83
C VAL A 454 -21.89 -27.11 13.95
N GLU A 455 -23.07 -27.00 14.56
CA GLU A 455 -23.56 -27.98 15.53
C GLU A 455 -24.65 -28.83 14.86
N LEU A 456 -24.59 -30.16 15.02
CA LEU A 456 -25.54 -31.08 14.42
C LEU A 456 -26.50 -31.63 15.49
N GLY A 457 -27.81 -31.61 15.18
CA GLY A 457 -28.84 -32.23 16.00
C GLY A 457 -28.79 -33.75 15.96
N SER A 458 -29.63 -34.41 16.77
CA SER A 458 -29.76 -35.87 16.78
C SER A 458 -30.22 -36.46 15.44
N ASP A 459 -30.82 -35.65 14.59
CA ASP A 459 -31.24 -35.94 13.22
C ASP A 459 -30.18 -35.59 12.17
N LEU A 460 -28.96 -35.26 12.59
CA LEU A 460 -27.82 -34.84 11.76
C LEU A 460 -28.07 -33.54 10.96
N HIS A 461 -29.05 -32.73 11.36
CA HIS A 461 -29.30 -31.43 10.73
C HIS A 461 -28.62 -30.29 11.51
N PRO A 462 -28.14 -29.22 10.83
CA PRO A 462 -27.54 -28.08 11.50
C PRO A 462 -28.53 -27.38 12.45
N ILE A 463 -28.12 -27.22 13.70
CA ILE A 463 -28.86 -26.48 14.74
C ILE A 463 -28.10 -25.23 15.17
N PRO A 464 -28.80 -24.22 15.73
CA PRO A 464 -28.14 -23.04 16.31
C PRO A 464 -27.12 -23.45 17.37
N PRO A 465 -25.84 -23.03 17.24
CA PRO A 465 -24.82 -23.38 18.22
C PRO A 465 -25.18 -22.86 19.63
N PRO A 466 -24.97 -23.66 20.69
CA PRO A 466 -25.32 -23.27 22.06
C PRO A 466 -24.51 -22.07 22.52
N ASN A 467 -25.07 -21.26 23.42
CA ASN A 467 -24.35 -20.13 24.04
C ASN A 467 -23.13 -20.63 24.82
N LYS A 468 -22.03 -19.89 24.73
CA LYS A 468 -20.77 -20.20 25.42
C LYS A 468 -20.46 -19.19 26.51
N THR A 469 -19.88 -19.68 27.59
CA THR A 469 -19.36 -18.89 28.70
C THR A 469 -17.86 -18.67 28.52
N GLU A 470 -17.28 -17.70 29.24
CA GLU A 470 -15.82 -17.48 29.27
C GLU A 470 -15.02 -18.73 29.69
N ASP A 471 -15.65 -19.62 30.46
CA ASP A 471 -15.04 -20.89 30.90
C ASP A 471 -14.99 -21.98 29.82
N ASP A 472 -15.63 -21.81 28.66
CA ASP A 472 -15.58 -22.82 27.59
C ASP A 472 -14.26 -22.71 26.81
N ILE A 473 -13.62 -23.84 26.52
CA ILE A 473 -12.39 -23.93 25.74
C ILE A 473 -12.62 -24.89 24.59
N LEU A 474 -12.28 -24.47 23.37
CA LEU A 474 -12.27 -25.34 22.19
C LEU A 474 -10.92 -26.03 22.04
N LEU A 475 -10.90 -27.35 22.11
CA LEU A 475 -9.71 -28.16 21.90
C LEU A 475 -9.85 -29.01 20.63
N PHE A 476 -8.75 -29.13 19.88
CA PHE A 476 -8.62 -30.04 18.73
C PHE A 476 -7.70 -31.18 19.12
N PHE A 477 -8.04 -32.40 18.70
CA PHE A 477 -7.32 -33.61 19.08
C PHE A 477 -6.70 -34.26 17.85
N LYS A 478 -5.40 -34.56 17.94
CA LYS A 478 -4.66 -35.39 16.99
C LYS A 478 -4.36 -36.73 17.64
N LEU A 479 -4.57 -37.81 16.91
CA LEU A 479 -4.10 -39.15 17.27
C LEU A 479 -2.78 -39.41 16.56
N TYR A 480 -1.78 -39.82 17.32
CA TYR A 480 -0.53 -40.38 16.80
C TYR A 480 -0.65 -41.90 16.72
N ASP A 481 -0.39 -42.45 15.54
CA ASP A 481 -0.32 -43.88 15.31
C ASP A 481 1.15 -44.31 15.23
N PRO A 482 1.68 -45.03 16.24
CA PRO A 482 3.09 -45.39 16.30
C PRO A 482 3.49 -46.46 15.28
N GLU A 483 2.54 -47.22 14.71
CA GLU A 483 2.86 -48.27 13.74
C GLU A 483 3.16 -47.71 12.35
N ILE A 484 2.48 -46.63 11.99
CA ILE A 484 2.66 -45.92 10.71
C ILE A 484 3.37 -44.58 10.86
N GLU A 485 3.69 -44.17 12.09
CA GLU A 485 4.36 -42.91 12.43
C GLU A 485 3.62 -41.65 11.92
N GLU A 486 2.28 -41.69 11.91
CA GLU A 486 1.45 -40.59 11.40
C GLU A 486 0.60 -39.92 12.49
N LEU A 487 0.44 -38.60 12.37
CA LEU A 487 -0.53 -37.80 13.12
C LEU A 487 -1.77 -37.56 12.25
N ARG A 488 -2.96 -37.82 12.81
CA ARG A 488 -4.24 -37.48 12.17
C ARG A 488 -5.16 -36.73 13.12
N ILE A 489 -5.87 -35.71 12.64
CA ILE A 489 -6.89 -35.03 13.43
C ILE A 489 -8.10 -35.95 13.57
N VAL A 490 -8.58 -36.15 14.81
CA VAL A 490 -9.70 -37.05 15.13
C VAL A 490 -10.96 -36.32 15.55
N GLY A 491 -10.86 -35.02 15.86
CA GLY A 491 -12.03 -34.18 16.14
C GLY A 491 -11.72 -33.02 17.06
N ARG A 492 -12.80 -32.37 17.55
CA ARG A 492 -12.75 -31.25 18.48
C ARG A 492 -13.76 -31.42 19.61
N LEU A 493 -13.46 -30.87 20.78
CA LEU A 493 -14.39 -30.81 21.93
C LEU A 493 -14.40 -29.44 22.57
N PHE A 494 -15.56 -29.05 23.09
CA PHE A 494 -15.66 -28.00 24.10
C PHE A 494 -15.50 -28.60 25.50
N VAL A 495 -14.60 -28.01 26.28
CA VAL A 495 -14.36 -28.38 27.68
C VAL A 495 -14.47 -27.15 28.57
N LYS A 496 -14.69 -27.34 29.88
CA LYS A 496 -14.62 -26.24 30.83
C LYS A 496 -13.17 -26.05 31.27
N SER A 497 -12.73 -24.81 31.43
CA SER A 497 -11.41 -24.44 31.96
C SER A 497 -11.07 -25.15 33.29
N THR A 498 -12.08 -25.36 34.13
CA THR A 498 -11.99 -26.02 35.43
C THR A 498 -12.09 -27.55 35.39
N SER A 499 -12.43 -28.14 34.23
CA SER A 499 -12.51 -29.60 34.07
C SER A 499 -11.12 -30.25 33.94
N LYS A 500 -11.06 -31.57 34.17
CA LYS A 500 -9.82 -32.34 34.09
C LYS A 500 -9.74 -33.11 32.77
N PRO A 501 -8.54 -33.37 32.23
CA PRO A 501 -8.37 -34.23 31.05
C PRO A 501 -9.01 -35.61 31.21
N THR A 502 -8.97 -36.20 32.41
CA THR A 502 -9.62 -37.49 32.71
C THR A 502 -11.13 -37.50 32.47
N ASP A 503 -11.80 -36.34 32.59
CA ASP A 503 -13.26 -36.22 32.39
C ASP A 503 -13.67 -36.44 30.92
N ILE A 504 -12.72 -36.33 29.98
CA ILE A 504 -12.98 -36.45 28.53
C ILE A 504 -12.44 -37.75 27.91
N PHE A 505 -11.74 -38.62 28.65
CA PHE A 505 -11.10 -39.83 28.10
C PHE A 505 -12.09 -40.75 27.39
N ALA A 506 -13.24 -41.02 28.00
CA ALA A 506 -14.27 -41.86 27.38
C ALA A 506 -14.79 -41.27 26.05
N LYS A 507 -14.83 -39.93 25.93
CA LYS A 507 -15.22 -39.26 24.68
C LYS A 507 -14.11 -39.35 23.62
N LEU A 508 -12.85 -39.19 24.02
CA LEU A 508 -11.70 -39.33 23.12
C LEU A 508 -11.57 -40.76 22.60
N ASN A 509 -11.72 -41.76 23.47
CA ASN A 509 -11.75 -43.16 23.07
C ASN A 509 -12.88 -43.42 22.07
N ALA A 510 -14.08 -42.89 22.31
CA ALA A 510 -15.19 -42.99 21.37
C ALA A 510 -14.91 -42.33 20.00
N MET A 511 -14.18 -41.20 19.95
CA MET A 511 -13.80 -40.52 18.69
C MET A 511 -12.89 -41.37 17.81
N VAL A 512 -12.06 -42.22 18.42
CA VAL A 512 -11.10 -43.08 17.71
C VAL A 512 -11.62 -44.50 17.52
N GLY A 513 -12.71 -44.86 18.21
CA GLY A 513 -13.30 -46.20 18.18
C GLY A 513 -12.66 -47.18 19.17
N TYR A 514 -11.98 -46.68 20.21
CA TYR A 514 -11.40 -47.48 21.28
C TYR A 514 -12.43 -47.86 22.35
N ALA A 515 -12.07 -48.84 23.17
CA ALA A 515 -12.86 -49.19 24.35
C ALA A 515 -12.91 -47.98 25.32
N PRO A 516 -14.04 -47.74 26.03
CA PRO A 516 -14.16 -46.58 26.93
C PRO A 516 -13.09 -46.50 28.01
N ASP A 517 -12.55 -47.64 28.44
CA ASP A 517 -11.53 -47.84 29.46
C ASP A 517 -10.11 -48.02 28.91
N GLU A 518 -9.91 -47.87 27.58
CA GLU A 518 -8.59 -47.91 26.97
C GLU A 518 -7.68 -46.83 27.57
N GLU A 519 -6.45 -47.22 27.93
CA GLU A 519 -5.46 -46.30 28.47
C GLU A 519 -4.89 -45.43 27.35
N ILE A 520 -5.11 -44.11 27.45
CA ILE A 520 -4.58 -43.12 26.52
C ILE A 520 -3.70 -42.10 27.24
N GLU A 521 -2.64 -41.68 26.58
CA GLU A 521 -1.78 -40.59 27.03
C GLU A 521 -2.06 -39.31 26.23
N LEU A 522 -2.05 -38.17 26.91
CA LEU A 522 -2.29 -36.87 26.29
C LEU A 522 -1.01 -36.03 26.28
N TYR A 523 -0.82 -35.34 25.17
CA TYR A 523 0.29 -34.45 24.95
C TYR A 523 -0.20 -33.13 24.37
N GLU A 524 0.41 -32.03 24.80
CA GLU A 524 0.27 -30.71 24.21
C GLU A 524 1.28 -30.55 23.08
N GLU A 525 0.79 -30.23 21.88
CA GLU A 525 1.63 -29.94 20.72
C GLU A 525 2.20 -28.51 20.81
N MET A 526 3.50 -28.40 21.11
CA MET A 526 4.26 -27.15 21.19
C MET A 526 5.29 -27.02 20.05
N LYS A 527 5.75 -25.79 19.80
CA LYS A 527 6.75 -25.49 18.76
C LYS A 527 8.06 -24.96 19.35
N PHE A 528 9.17 -25.65 19.08
CA PHE A 528 10.55 -25.15 19.23
C PHE A 528 11.38 -25.49 17.97
N GLY A 529 11.62 -24.51 17.10
CA GLY A 529 12.43 -24.69 15.90
C GLY A 529 11.76 -25.58 14.84
N ALA A 530 12.56 -26.44 14.18
CA ALA A 530 12.14 -27.26 13.03
C ALA A 530 11.43 -28.58 13.38
N ASN A 531 11.36 -28.95 14.66
CA ASN A 531 10.75 -30.19 15.13
C ASN A 531 9.51 -29.92 15.99
N VAL A 532 8.50 -30.79 15.92
CA VAL A 532 7.34 -30.78 16.83
C VAL A 532 7.81 -31.20 18.22
N ALA A 533 7.53 -30.38 19.24
CA ALA A 533 7.83 -30.72 20.62
C ALA A 533 6.51 -31.00 21.35
N CYS A 534 6.38 -32.17 21.96
CA CYS A 534 5.17 -32.54 22.72
C CYS A 534 5.48 -32.55 24.21
N GLU A 535 4.64 -31.90 25.02
CA GLU A 535 4.72 -31.97 26.49
C GLU A 535 3.56 -32.80 27.03
N ARG A 536 3.86 -33.75 27.93
CA ARG A 536 2.85 -34.63 28.50
C ARG A 536 1.89 -33.82 29.38
N ILE A 537 0.59 -34.01 29.20
CA ILE A 537 -0.46 -33.38 30.00
C ILE A 537 -0.74 -34.24 31.24
N GLU A 538 -0.70 -33.62 32.42
CA GLU A 538 -1.01 -34.29 33.68
C GLU A 538 -2.52 -34.59 33.82
N PRO A 539 -2.95 -35.87 33.93
CA PRO A 539 -4.36 -36.26 33.80
C PRO A 539 -5.31 -35.66 34.85
N ASN A 540 -4.75 -35.29 36.01
CA ASN A 540 -5.51 -34.80 37.17
C ASN A 540 -5.44 -33.28 37.36
N SER A 541 -4.65 -32.60 36.53
CA SER A 541 -4.60 -31.14 36.49
C SER A 541 -5.84 -30.59 35.78
N THR A 542 -6.23 -29.36 36.09
CA THR A 542 -7.30 -28.68 35.33
C THR A 542 -6.74 -28.16 34.00
N PHE A 543 -7.57 -28.03 32.97
CA PHE A 543 -7.16 -27.42 31.69
C PHE A 543 -6.66 -25.97 31.84
N GLN A 544 -7.09 -25.25 32.88
CA GLN A 544 -6.57 -23.92 33.21
C GLN A 544 -5.15 -23.96 33.79
N SER A 545 -4.80 -25.03 34.51
CA SER A 545 -3.50 -25.17 35.19
C SER A 545 -2.41 -25.76 34.30
N THR A 546 -2.79 -26.57 33.31
CA THR A 546 -1.90 -26.95 32.21
C THR A 546 -1.87 -25.77 31.24
N LYS A 547 -0.69 -25.31 30.83
CA LYS A 547 -0.53 -24.11 29.97
C LYS A 547 -1.05 -24.29 28.53
N VAL A 548 -1.93 -25.26 28.30
CA VAL A 548 -2.78 -25.40 27.11
C VAL A 548 -3.32 -24.01 26.85
N ILE A 549 -2.98 -23.41 25.70
CA ILE A 549 -3.23 -22.00 25.41
C ILE A 549 -4.69 -21.64 25.69
N VAL A 550 -4.97 -21.16 26.91
CA VAL A 550 -6.27 -20.69 27.35
C VAL A 550 -6.34 -19.24 26.94
N LYS A 551 -6.87 -18.97 25.76
CA LYS A 551 -7.39 -17.64 25.47
C LYS A 551 -8.84 -17.62 25.89
N ASN A 552 -9.13 -16.88 26.96
CA ASN A 552 -10.49 -16.58 27.41
C ASN A 552 -11.33 -16.15 26.20
N LEU A 553 -12.50 -16.78 26.03
CA LEU A 553 -13.38 -16.57 24.87
C LEU A 553 -13.90 -15.13 24.74
N TYR A 554 -13.72 -14.30 25.77
CA TYR A 554 -14.05 -12.88 25.76
C TYR A 554 -12.95 -12.10 26.50
N PRO A 555 -12.22 -11.18 25.83
CA PRO A 555 -11.44 -10.18 26.53
C PRO A 555 -12.39 -9.07 27.02
N ASN A 556 -12.30 -8.71 28.31
CA ASN A 556 -12.90 -7.48 28.82
C ASN A 556 -12.39 -6.24 28.07
#